data_AF-A0A415ME44-F1
#
_entry.id   AF-A0A415ME44-F1
#
_cell.length_a   1.000
_cell.length_b   1.000
_cell.length_c   1.000
_cell.angle_alpha   90.00
_cell.angle_beta   90.00
_cell.angle_gamma   90.00
#
_symmetry.space_group_name_H-M   'P 1'
#
loop_
_entity.id
_entity.type
_entity.pdbx_description
1 polymer ?
#
loop_
_entity_poly.entity_id
_entity_poly.type
_entity_poly.pdbx_seq_one_letter_code
_entity_poly.pdbx_strand_id
1 'polypeptide(L)'
;MNLNLHTIVLIVLCHLIGDYVLQCDFIAQTKGKNWYHLFVHCALYCVPFLIAFGWTWQLAVIFISHLIIDPLKARWNKITYTTDQTLHYIIGMLYLIG
;
A
#
# COMPACT_ATOMS: atom_id res chain seq x y z
N MET A 1 -10.99 9.71 -23.04
CA MET A 1 -10.72 9.49 -21.61
C MET A 1 -11.04 8.02 -21.27
N ASN A 2 -10.26 7.08 -21.82
CA ASN A 2 -10.36 5.67 -21.45
C ASN A 2 -9.38 5.43 -20.31
N LEU A 3 -9.68 6.01 -19.14
CA LEU A 3 -9.14 5.50 -17.89
C LEU A 3 -9.63 4.05 -17.82
N ASN A 4 -8.72 3.10 -17.98
CA ASN A 4 -9.08 1.70 -18.16
C ASN A 4 -9.70 1.23 -16.84
N LEU A 5 -11.03 1.08 -16.78
CA LEU A 5 -11.77 0.63 -15.60
C LEU A 5 -11.12 -0.61 -14.98
N HIS A 6 -10.58 -1.48 -15.84
CA HIS A 6 -9.75 -2.62 -15.48
C HIS A 6 -8.58 -2.26 -14.55
N THR A 7 -7.79 -1.23 -14.89
CA THR A 7 -6.65 -0.78 -14.08
C THR A 7 -7.11 -0.26 -12.72
N ILE A 8 -8.21 0.49 -12.66
CA ILE A 8 -8.78 0.98 -11.40
C ILE A 8 -9.18 -0.21 -10.51
N VAL A 9 -9.87 -1.20 -11.07
CA VAL A 9 -10.26 -2.41 -10.34
C VAL A 9 -9.02 -3.15 -9.83
N LEU A 10 -7.98 -3.29 -10.65
CA LEU A 10 -6.72 -3.92 -10.22
C LEU A 10 -6.04 -3.17 -9.09
N ILE A 11 -5.98 -1.84 -9.14
CA ILE A 11 -5.42 -1.01 -8.05
C ILE A 11 -6.18 -1.28 -6.75
N VAL A 12 -7.52 -1.31 -6.81
CA VAL A 12 -8.35 -1.58 -5.63
C VAL A 12 -8.08 -2.97 -5.06
N LEU A 13 -8.06 -4.00 -5.91
CA LEU A 13 -7.77 -5.36 -5.48
C LEU A 13 -6.36 -5.50 -4.91
N CYS A 14 -5.36 -4.87 -5.52
CA CYS A 14 -3.98 -4.94 -5.05
C CYS A 14 -3.84 -4.30 -3.66
N HIS A 15 -4.49 -3.15 -3.44
CA HIS A 15 -4.52 -2.53 -2.13
C HIS A 15 -5.19 -3.42 -1.08
N LEU A 16 -6.38 -3.98 -1.39
CA LEU A 16 -7.09 -4.86 -0.46
C LEU A 16 -6.29 -6.13 -0.13
N ILE A 17 -5.63 -6.73 -1.13
CA ILE A 17 -4.78 -7.90 -0.90
C ILE A 17 -3.56 -7.52 -0.03
N GLY A 18 -2.92 -6.37 -0.30
CA GLY A 18 -1.78 -5.90 0.46
C GLY A 18 -2.10 -5.60 1.94
N ASP A 19 -3.15 -4.82 2.18
CA ASP A 19 -3.49 -4.31 3.52
C ASP A 19 -4.32 -5.27 4.40
N TYR A 20 -5.01 -6.24 3.80
CA TYR A 20 -5.94 -7.11 4.54
C TYR A 20 -5.64 -8.60 4.40
N VAL A 21 -5.23 -9.06 3.21
CA VAL A 21 -4.95 -10.49 3.00
C VAL A 21 -3.53 -10.85 3.42
N LEU A 22 -2.54 -10.06 3.00
CA LEU A 22 -1.13 -10.32 3.29
C LEU A 22 -0.67 -9.73 4.63
N GLN A 23 -1.39 -8.75 5.17
CA GLN A 23 -1.16 -8.22 6.50
C GLN A 23 -1.88 -9.06 7.55
N CYS A 24 -1.19 -10.05 8.12
CA CYS A 24 -1.75 -10.83 9.23
C CYS A 24 -1.83 -10.02 10.54
N ASP A 25 -2.61 -10.52 11.49
CA ASP A 25 -2.85 -9.87 12.80
C ASP A 25 -1.55 -9.51 13.54
N PHE A 26 -0.53 -10.37 13.47
CA PHE A 26 0.76 -10.11 14.08
C PHE A 26 1.41 -8.84 13.50
N ILE A 27 1.46 -8.72 12.17
CA ILE A 27 2.03 -7.55 11.50
C ILE A 27 1.22 -6.30 11.82
N ALA A 28 -0.12 -6.39 11.74
CA ALA A 28 -1.01 -5.27 12.04
C ALA A 28 -0.78 -4.69 13.45
N GLN A 29 -0.62 -5.55 14.46
CA GLN A 29 -0.42 -5.14 15.86
C GLN A 29 1.00 -4.62 16.14
N THR A 30 1.98 -4.98 15.31
CA THR A 30 3.40 -4.73 15.61
C THR A 30 4.09 -3.77 14.67
N LYS A 31 3.55 -3.47 13.47
CA LYS A 31 4.16 -2.54 12.50
C LYS A 31 4.34 -1.11 13.07
N GLY A 32 3.45 -0.69 13.96
CA GLY A 32 3.58 0.57 14.70
C GLY A 32 4.68 0.59 15.76
N LYS A 33 5.19 -0.58 16.17
CA LYS A 33 6.17 -0.73 17.27
C LYS A 33 7.54 -1.13 16.74
N ASN A 34 7.60 -1.99 15.72
CA ASN A 34 8.83 -2.54 15.14
C ASN A 34 8.99 -2.14 13.65
N TRP A 35 10.07 -1.44 13.32
CA TRP A 35 10.39 -1.01 11.95
C TRP A 35 10.63 -2.17 10.99
N TYR A 36 11.17 -3.30 11.46
CA TYR A 36 11.34 -4.49 10.63
C TYR A 36 9.98 -5.06 10.20
N HIS A 37 8.99 -5.09 11.10
CA HIS A 37 7.65 -5.59 10.76
C HIS A 37 6.93 -4.65 9.79
N LEU A 38 7.12 -3.33 9.95
CA LEU A 38 6.66 -2.35 8.97
C LEU A 38 7.31 -2.59 7.59
N PHE A 39 8.63 -2.76 7.54
CA PHE A 39 9.33 -3.03 6.29
C PHE A 39 8.80 -4.30 5.60
N VAL A 40 8.61 -5.39 6.36
CA VAL A 40 8.00 -6.63 5.85
C VAL A 40 6.60 -6.38 5.30
N HIS A 41 5.77 -5.61 6.01
CA HIS A 41 4.46 -5.22 5.51
C HIS A 41 4.53 -4.46 4.20
N CYS A 42 5.39 -3.43 4.09
CA CYS A 42 5.54 -2.67 2.85
C CYS A 42 6.01 -3.56 1.69
N ALA A 43 6.89 -4.52 1.95
CA ALA A 43 7.35 -5.47 0.94
C ALA A 43 6.22 -6.40 0.49
N LEU A 44 5.44 -6.94 1.43
CA LEU A 44 4.26 -7.76 1.14
C LEU A 44 3.18 -6.96 0.40
N TYR A 45 2.96 -5.71 0.77
CA TYR A 45 2.01 -4.81 0.10
C TYR A 45 2.36 -4.62 -1.39
N CYS A 46 3.65 -4.59 -1.74
CA CYS A 46 4.08 -4.49 -3.14
C CYS A 46 3.83 -5.77 -3.95
N VAL A 47 3.69 -6.95 -3.34
CA VAL A 47 3.54 -8.24 -4.04
C VAL A 47 2.34 -8.26 -5.02
N PRO A 48 1.11 -7.90 -4.63
CA PRO A 48 0.00 -7.90 -5.58
C PRO A 48 0.20 -6.91 -6.74
N PHE A 49 0.78 -5.73 -6.47
CA PHE A 49 1.10 -4.76 -7.51
C PHE A 49 2.15 -5.28 -8.48
N LEU A 50 3.18 -5.97 -7.97
CA LEU A 50 4.20 -6.61 -8.79
C LEU A 50 3.60 -7.68 -9.71
N ILE A 51 2.69 -8.49 -9.20
CA ILE A 51 2.02 -9.53 -9.99
C ILE A 51 1.12 -8.91 -11.06
N ALA A 52 0.35 -7.87 -10.72
CA ALA A 52 -0.62 -7.27 -11.62
C ALA A 52 0.02 -6.37 -12.69
N PHE A 53 1.11 -5.66 -12.36
CA PHE A 53 1.68 -4.61 -13.21
C PHE A 53 3.16 -4.86 -13.59
N GLY A 54 3.81 -5.88 -13.05
CA GLY A 54 5.21 -6.19 -13.31
C GLY A 54 6.19 -5.28 -12.54
N TRP A 55 7.46 -5.35 -12.92
CA TRP A 55 8.54 -4.59 -12.25
C TRP A 55 8.58 -3.15 -12.79
N THR A 56 7.94 -2.23 -12.08
CA THR A 56 7.81 -0.83 -12.51
C THR A 56 8.39 0.15 -11.48
N TRP A 57 8.61 1.41 -11.90
CA TRP A 57 9.07 2.45 -10.98
C TRP A 57 8.00 2.83 -9.94
N GLN A 58 6.71 2.63 -10.25
CA GLN A 58 5.60 2.86 -9.34
C GLN A 58 5.68 1.96 -8.08
N LEU A 59 6.26 0.75 -8.19
CA LEU A 59 6.50 -0.11 -7.03
C LEU A 59 7.39 0.56 -5.97
N ALA A 60 8.46 1.22 -6.41
CA ALA A 60 9.36 1.93 -5.49
C ALA A 60 8.62 3.07 -4.79
N VAL A 61 7.78 3.81 -5.51
CA VAL A 61 6.97 4.89 -4.95
C VAL A 61 5.95 4.35 -3.94
N ILE A 62 5.25 3.26 -4.25
CA ILE A 62 4.32 2.59 -3.32
C ILE A 62 5.03 2.13 -2.05
N PHE A 63 6.21 1.51 -2.20
CA PHE A 63 6.97 0.99 -1.08
C PHE A 63 7.40 2.12 -0.14
N ILE A 64 8.01 3.16 -0.70
CA ILE A 64 8.47 4.33 0.06
C ILE A 64 7.29 5.08 0.69
N SER A 65 6.18 5.25 -0.03
CA SER A 65 5.01 5.91 0.53
C SER A 65 4.42 5.13 1.70
N HIS A 66 4.32 3.79 1.61
CA HIS A 66 3.83 2.96 2.73
C HIS A 66 4.75 3.06 3.94
N LEU A 67 6.07 3.04 3.73
CA LEU A 67 7.04 3.23 4.82
C LEU A 67 6.88 4.56 5.55
N ILE A 68 6.27 5.58 4.93
CA ILE A 68 6.02 6.90 5.51
C ILE A 68 4.61 7.01 6.10
N ILE A 69 3.58 6.57 5.36
CA ILE A 69 2.16 6.75 5.72
C ILE A 69 1.79 5.88 6.93
N ASP A 70 2.15 4.61 6.91
CA ASP A 70 1.79 3.68 7.98
C ASP A 70 2.28 4.09 9.38
N PRO A 71 3.53 4.53 9.60
CA PRO A 71 3.93 4.98 10.93
C PRO A 71 3.22 6.28 11.35
N LEU A 72 2.78 7.13 10.41
CA LEU A 72 1.93 8.27 10.76
C LEU A 72 0.62 7.80 11.40
N LYS A 73 0.03 6.70 10.94
CA LYS A 73 -1.14 6.08 11.60
C LYS A 73 -0.73 5.25 12.81
N ALA A 74 -0.02 4.16 12.60
CA ALA A 74 0.16 3.06 13.56
C ALA A 74 1.20 3.35 14.66
N ARG A 75 2.16 4.24 14.42
CA ARG A 75 3.21 4.58 15.41
C ARG A 75 2.93 5.92 16.09
N TRP A 76 2.56 6.93 15.32
CA TRP A 76 2.48 8.31 15.81
C TRP A 76 1.06 8.84 15.96
N ASN A 77 0.03 8.11 15.52
CA ASN A 77 -1.38 8.50 15.60
C ASN A 77 -1.64 9.93 15.07
N LYS A 78 -0.93 10.33 14.00
CA LYS A 78 -1.03 11.65 13.35
C LYS A 78 -2.14 11.73 12.31
N ILE A 79 -2.54 10.60 11.76
CA ILE A 79 -3.58 10.50 10.73
C ILE A 79 -4.62 9.47 11.14
N THR A 80 -5.84 9.65 10.63
CA THR A 80 -6.93 8.68 10.84
C THR A 80 -6.80 7.49 9.91
N TYR A 81 -7.51 6.40 10.21
CA TYR A 81 -7.65 5.27 9.30
C TYR A 81 -8.15 5.69 7.92
N THR A 82 -9.18 6.55 7.85
CA THR A 82 -9.71 7.02 6.56
C THR A 82 -8.65 7.79 5.76
N THR A 83 -7.86 8.64 6.43
CA THR A 83 -6.78 9.40 5.80
C THR A 83 -5.69 8.46 5.25
N ASP A 84 -5.28 7.48 6.03
CA ASP A 84 -4.30 6.45 5.66
C ASP A 84 -4.73 5.69 4.39
N GLN A 85 -5.93 5.12 4.39
CA GLN A 85 -6.47 4.38 3.24
C GLN A 85 -6.63 5.27 2.00
N THR A 86 -7.09 6.52 2.18
CA THR A 86 -7.22 7.49 1.08
C THR A 86 -5.88 7.79 0.44
N LEU A 87 -4.82 8.00 1.23
CA LEU A 87 -3.48 8.24 0.71
C LEU A 87 -2.94 7.02 -0.05
N HIS A 88 -3.15 5.80 0.45
CA HIS A 88 -2.75 4.58 -0.25
C HIS A 88 -3.41 4.44 -1.63
N TYR A 89 -4.71 4.72 -1.74
CA TYR A 89 -5.38 4.75 -3.04
C TYR A 89 -4.86 5.85 -3.96
N ILE A 90 -4.65 7.07 -3.45
CA ILE A 90 -4.09 8.19 -4.24
C ILE A 90 -2.73 7.81 -4.85
N ILE A 91 -1.85 7.19 -4.06
CA ILE A 91 -0.56 6.70 -4.57
C ILE A 91 -0.76 5.56 -5.59
N GLY A 92 -1.71 4.66 -5.35
CA GLY A 92 -2.06 3.58 -6.30
C GLY A 92 -2.47 4.10 -7.67
N MET A 93 -3.09 5.28 -7.76
CA MET A 93 -3.49 5.92 -9.02
C MET A 93 -2.30 6.28 -9.93
N LEU A 94 -1.05 6.22 -9.45
CA LEU A 94 0.13 6.37 -10.30
C LEU A 94 0.22 5.30 -11.41
N TYR A 95 -0.44 4.16 -11.25
CA TYR A 95 -0.55 3.14 -12.30
C TYR A 95 -1.48 3.53 -13.46
N LEU A 96 -2.13 4.70 -13.39
CA LEU A 96 -2.90 5.24 -14.51
C LEU A 96 -2.08 6.13 -15.44
N ILE A 97 -0.85 6.49 -15.06
CA ILE A 97 -0.01 7.47 -15.78
C ILE A 97 1.36 6.90 -16.20
N GLY A 98 1.45 5.60 -16.47
CA GLY A 98 2.66 4.94 -16.95
C GLY A 98 2.36 3.73 -17.80
#